data_AF-A0A2N2DPT3-F1
#
_entry.id   AF-A0A2N2DPT3-F1
#
_cell.length_a   1.000
_cell.length_b   1.000
_cell.length_c   1.000
_cell.angle_alpha   90.00
_cell.angle_beta   90.00
_cell.angle_gamma   90.00
#
_symmetry.space_group_name_H-M   'P 1'
#
loop_
_entity.id
_entity.type
_entity.pdbx_description
1 polymer ?
#
loop_
_entity_poly.entity_id
_entity_poly.type
_entity_poly.pdbx_seq_one_letter_code
_entity_poly.pdbx_strand_id
1 'polypeptide(L)'
;MGEDKQTGKLRHWTKEEEHFMQINYGSMTAEQMSLHLNRTITAVHLRSAKLKLKQQIRYKQPPKQGNDVMWRMTPYPGYWITDTGIVWDGRRAVFLNPILMNNGLACVQIRFEKKQIPTSVGRLVWMSFRGEIPSGYVIAYKDRNCYNSDLNNLLLMKHSDMMRFGYSTTRWIVQTDDHGKRIAVYPTIKACAKKFGVSTFTVRDYLKGERIPKKLRGIHLRVINRPKARELRRKKS
;
A
#
# COMPACT_ATOMS: atom_id res chain seq x y z
N MET A 1 56.65 2.33 23.16
CA MET A 1 56.17 3.13 22.01
C MET A 1 54.85 2.51 21.62
N GLY A 2 53.66 3.05 21.83
CA GLY A 2 53.18 4.39 22.10
C GLY A 2 51.77 4.41 21.51
N GLU A 3 50.85 3.63 22.08
CA GLU A 3 49.45 3.62 21.61
C GLU A 3 48.76 4.89 22.10
N ASP A 4 48.57 5.80 21.16
CA ASP A 4 47.88 7.08 21.33
C ASP A 4 46.42 6.84 21.74
N LYS A 5 46.15 6.83 23.04
CA LYS A 5 44.81 6.97 23.59
C LYS A 5 44.34 8.40 23.34
N GLN A 6 43.77 8.65 22.16
CA GLN A 6 43.03 9.88 21.90
C GLN A 6 41.90 10.00 22.92
N THR A 7 42.07 10.93 23.85
CA THR A 7 41.08 11.35 24.84
C THR A 7 39.91 12.01 24.11
N GLY A 8 38.95 11.18 23.70
CA GLY A 8 37.85 11.58 22.82
C GLY A 8 36.99 12.69 23.44
N LYS A 9 37.11 13.92 22.94
CA LYS A 9 36.15 15.00 23.19
C LYS A 9 34.73 14.47 22.91
N LEU A 10 33.82 14.63 23.87
CA LEU A 10 32.41 14.30 23.71
C LEU A 10 31.84 15.05 22.50
N ARG A 11 31.57 14.32 21.40
CA ARG A 11 30.95 14.89 20.19
C ARG A 11 29.56 15.40 20.56
N HIS A 12 29.41 16.73 20.53
CA HIS A 12 28.15 17.41 20.85
C HIS A 12 27.07 17.04 19.82
N TRP A 13 25.83 16.98 20.28
CA TRP A 13 24.67 16.75 19.41
C TRP A 13 24.32 18.05 18.70
N THR A 14 24.22 18.02 17.38
CA THR A 14 23.80 19.18 16.59
C THR A 14 22.28 19.27 16.51
N LYS A 15 21.74 20.46 16.23
CA LYS A 15 20.30 20.67 16.08
C LYS A 15 19.72 19.83 14.94
N GLU A 16 20.50 19.60 13.89
CA GLU A 16 20.13 18.79 12.73
C GLU A 16 20.01 17.31 13.12
N GLU A 17 20.96 16.79 13.91
CA GLU A 17 20.92 15.42 14.43
C GLU A 17 19.71 15.22 15.35
N GLU A 18 19.43 16.18 16.23
CA GLU A 18 18.25 16.13 17.12
C GLU A 18 16.94 16.21 16.34
N HIS A 19 16.87 17.08 15.35
CA HIS A 19 15.71 17.22 14.47
C HIS A 19 15.48 15.96 13.64
N PHE A 20 16.55 15.31 13.17
CA PHE A 20 16.49 14.00 12.54
C PHE A 20 15.92 12.95 13.48
N MET A 21 16.42 12.89 14.73
CA MET A 21 15.88 11.96 15.73
C MET A 21 14.41 12.24 15.99
N GLN A 22 14.00 13.49 16.25
CA GLN A 22 12.60 13.83 16.54
C GLN A 22 11.61 13.36 15.46
N ILE A 23 11.98 13.51 14.20
CA ILE A 23 11.08 13.17 13.07
C ILE A 23 11.06 11.67 12.80
N ASN A 24 12.19 10.99 12.97
CA ASN A 24 12.33 9.58 12.64
C ASN A 24 12.16 8.66 13.84
N TYR A 25 12.13 9.19 15.07
CA TYR A 25 11.85 8.41 16.26
C TYR A 25 10.50 7.70 16.07
N GLY A 26 10.40 6.46 16.53
CA GLY A 26 9.24 5.61 16.30
C GLY A 26 9.11 5.06 14.88
N SER A 27 9.61 5.73 13.83
CA SER A 27 9.58 5.25 12.43
C SER A 27 10.83 4.46 12.01
N MET A 28 12.00 4.83 12.53
CA MET A 28 13.27 4.13 12.33
C MET A 28 13.67 3.38 13.61
N THR A 29 14.42 2.28 13.48
CA THR A 29 15.02 1.62 14.65
C THR A 29 16.23 2.39 15.16
N ALA A 30 16.67 2.11 16.39
CA ALA A 30 17.84 2.76 16.96
C ALA A 30 19.12 2.43 16.16
N GLU A 31 19.21 1.22 15.59
CA GLU A 31 20.28 0.76 14.70
C GLU A 31 20.31 1.55 13.39
N GLN A 32 19.15 1.77 12.77
CA GLN A 32 19.06 2.55 11.53
C GLN A 32 19.42 4.02 11.80
N MET A 33 18.93 4.58 12.92
CA MET A 33 19.30 5.94 13.34
C MET A 33 20.79 6.05 13.66
N SER A 34 21.38 5.04 14.31
CA SER A 34 22.80 5.04 14.68
C SER A 34 23.70 5.03 13.44
N LEU A 35 23.32 4.23 12.43
CA LEU A 35 24.01 4.20 11.13
C LEU A 35 23.91 5.54 10.42
N HIS A 36 22.72 6.16 10.38
CA HIS A 36 22.51 7.45 9.70
C HIS A 36 23.26 8.61 10.37
N LEU A 37 23.29 8.64 11.69
CA LEU A 37 23.91 9.71 12.47
C LEU A 37 25.42 9.50 12.67
N ASN A 38 25.95 8.34 12.24
CA ASN A 38 27.28 7.86 12.54
C ASN A 38 27.58 7.98 14.05
N ARG A 39 26.71 7.38 14.86
CA ARG A 39 26.80 7.32 16.33
C ARG A 39 26.53 5.91 16.81
N THR A 40 26.82 5.64 18.08
CA THR A 40 26.48 4.35 18.68
C THR A 40 24.98 4.26 18.99
N ILE A 41 24.43 3.05 18.96
CA ILE A 41 23.03 2.76 19.34
C ILE A 41 22.75 3.29 20.76
N THR A 42 23.69 3.11 21.69
CA THR A 42 23.62 3.63 23.06
C THR A 42 23.50 5.16 23.10
N ALA A 43 24.27 5.88 22.28
CA ALA A 43 24.18 7.33 22.21
C ALA A 43 22.81 7.79 21.69
N VAL A 44 22.25 7.09 20.69
CA VAL A 44 20.89 7.33 20.19
C VAL A 44 19.87 7.12 21.30
N HIS A 45 19.91 6.00 22.03
CA HIS A 45 18.97 5.75 23.14
C HIS A 45 19.03 6.84 24.23
N LEU A 46 20.24 7.20 24.67
CA LEU A 46 20.44 8.23 25.69
C LEU A 46 19.93 9.59 25.21
N ARG A 47 20.20 9.97 23.95
CA ARG A 47 19.72 11.25 23.43
C ARG A 47 18.20 11.24 23.23
N SER A 48 17.61 10.16 22.75
CA SER A 48 16.16 10.01 22.64
C SER A 48 15.44 10.13 23.98
N ALA A 49 16.03 9.58 25.04
CA ALA A 49 15.52 9.73 26.41
C ALA A 49 15.60 11.19 26.86
N LYS A 50 16.75 11.86 26.64
CA LYS A 50 16.94 13.28 26.97
C LYS A 50 15.98 14.21 26.23
N LEU A 51 15.73 13.91 24.95
CA LEU A 51 14.76 14.61 24.10
C LEU A 51 13.29 14.25 24.41
N LYS A 52 13.05 13.32 25.34
CA LYS A 52 11.71 12.82 25.71
C LYS A 52 10.88 12.32 24.52
N LEU A 53 11.53 11.79 23.47
CA LEU A 53 10.86 11.38 22.23
C LEU A 53 9.88 10.23 22.45
N LYS A 54 10.15 9.37 23.44
CA LYS A 54 9.25 8.29 23.87
C LYS A 54 7.91 8.81 24.41
N GLN A 55 7.85 10.05 24.88
CA GLN A 55 6.62 10.69 25.35
C GLN A 55 5.86 11.39 24.20
N GLN A 56 6.57 11.76 23.12
CA GLN A 56 6.01 12.52 21.99
C GLN A 56 5.29 11.65 20.97
N ILE A 57 5.57 10.35 20.90
CA ILE A 57 4.94 9.44 19.92
C ILE A 57 3.91 8.58 20.61
N ARG A 58 2.74 9.17 20.84
CA ARG A 58 1.52 8.41 21.12
C ARG A 58 0.77 8.23 19.81
N TYR A 59 1.15 7.22 19.04
CA TYR A 59 0.28 6.80 17.95
C TYR A 59 -1.02 6.26 18.57
N LYS A 60 -2.16 6.86 18.23
CA LYS A 60 -3.45 6.37 18.69
C LYS A 60 -3.72 5.01 18.06
N GLN A 61 -4.07 4.04 18.90
CA GLN A 61 -4.49 2.72 18.43
C GLN A 61 -5.72 2.86 17.52
N PRO A 62 -5.91 1.95 16.55
CA PRO A 62 -7.13 1.90 15.77
C PRO A 62 -8.35 1.71 16.68
N PRO A 63 -9.52 2.22 16.29
CA PRO A 63 -10.75 2.00 17.05
C PRO A 63 -11.05 0.50 17.12
N LYS A 64 -11.60 0.05 18.27
CA LYS A 64 -12.11 -1.32 18.41
C LYS A 64 -13.27 -1.50 17.42
N GLN A 65 -13.14 -2.43 16.48
CA GLN A 65 -14.14 -2.72 15.45
C GLN A 65 -14.54 -4.19 15.55
N GLY A 66 -15.72 -4.48 16.08
CA GLY A 66 -16.25 -5.84 16.20
C GLY A 66 -15.29 -6.84 16.88
N ASN A 67 -15.66 -8.13 16.89
CA ASN A 67 -14.78 -9.18 17.42
C ASN A 67 -13.85 -9.78 16.35
N ASP A 68 -14.11 -9.54 15.05
CA ASP A 68 -13.43 -10.25 13.96
C ASP A 68 -12.32 -9.45 13.26
N VAL A 69 -12.18 -8.15 13.55
CA VAL A 69 -11.20 -7.32 12.87
C VAL A 69 -9.83 -7.48 13.50
N MET A 70 -8.93 -8.16 12.79
CA MET A 70 -7.54 -8.34 13.22
C MET A 70 -6.70 -7.14 12.77
N TRP A 71 -6.31 -6.27 13.71
CA TRP A 71 -5.37 -5.19 13.43
C TRP A 71 -3.92 -5.63 13.59
N ARG A 72 -3.05 -5.22 12.66
CA ARG A 72 -1.60 -5.32 12.80
C ARG A 72 -0.92 -4.00 12.47
N MET A 73 0.20 -3.74 13.14
CA MET A 73 1.07 -2.61 12.76
C MET A 73 1.77 -2.96 11.45
N THR A 74 1.82 -1.99 10.53
CA THR A 74 2.54 -2.16 9.27
C THR A 74 4.06 -2.04 9.49
N PRO A 75 4.89 -2.40 8.49
CA PRO A 75 6.32 -2.09 8.51
C PRO A 75 6.65 -0.59 8.62
N TYR A 76 5.65 0.29 8.43
CA TYR A 76 5.74 1.72 8.62
C TYR A 76 5.09 2.10 9.96
N PRO A 77 5.87 2.45 10.99
CA PRO A 77 5.32 2.66 12.32
C PRO A 77 4.33 3.83 12.42
N GLY A 78 3.30 3.64 13.25
CA GLY A 78 2.17 4.56 13.37
C GLY A 78 1.09 4.39 12.30
N TYR A 79 1.25 3.39 11.44
CA TYR A 79 0.20 2.89 10.56
C TYR A 79 -0.19 1.47 10.95
N TRP A 80 -1.49 1.21 10.98
CA TRP A 80 -2.06 -0.12 11.21
C TRP A 80 -2.89 -0.53 10.02
N ILE A 81 -3.03 -1.83 9.84
CA ILE A 81 -3.82 -2.41 8.77
C ILE A 81 -4.58 -3.64 9.25
N THR A 82 -5.78 -3.83 8.73
CA THR A 82 -6.55 -5.07 8.88
C THR A 82 -6.11 -6.13 7.87
N ASP A 83 -6.49 -7.38 8.09
CA ASP A 83 -6.35 -8.46 7.11
C ASP A 83 -7.18 -8.23 5.84
N THR A 84 -8.22 -7.39 5.90
CA THR A 84 -9.05 -6.95 4.78
C THR A 84 -8.52 -5.73 4.03
N GLY A 85 -7.52 -5.03 4.56
CA GLY A 85 -6.87 -3.88 3.91
C GLY A 85 -7.37 -2.50 4.32
N ILE A 86 -8.08 -2.36 5.44
CA ILE A 86 -8.40 -1.05 6.03
C ILE A 86 -7.15 -0.50 6.71
N VAL A 87 -6.73 0.72 6.37
CA VAL A 87 -5.52 1.34 6.91
C VAL A 87 -5.86 2.47 7.88
N TRP A 88 -5.23 2.47 9.05
CA TRP A 88 -5.36 3.50 10.09
C TRP A 88 -4.04 4.25 10.28
N ASP A 89 -4.10 5.58 10.26
CA ASP A 89 -2.98 6.46 10.63
C ASP A 89 -3.20 6.95 12.06
N GLY A 90 -2.46 6.39 13.03
CA GLY A 90 -2.60 6.78 14.43
C GLY A 90 -1.89 8.06 14.82
N ARG A 91 -1.12 8.69 13.91
CA ARG A 91 -0.60 10.05 14.14
C ARG A 91 -1.73 11.06 14.05
N ARG A 92 -2.59 10.88 13.04
CA ARG A 92 -3.76 11.75 12.78
C ARG A 92 -5.06 11.20 13.34
N ALA A 93 -5.08 9.94 13.73
CA ALA A 93 -6.27 9.21 14.13
C ALA A 93 -7.36 9.19 13.04
N VAL A 94 -6.97 8.81 11.82
CA VAL A 94 -7.86 8.76 10.65
C VAL A 94 -7.68 7.48 9.85
N PHE A 95 -8.76 7.04 9.20
CA PHE A 95 -8.68 6.01 8.17
C PHE A 95 -8.10 6.59 6.88
N LEU A 96 -7.23 5.85 6.21
CA LEU A 96 -6.70 6.25 4.91
C LEU A 96 -7.57 5.66 3.80
N ASN A 97 -7.96 6.52 2.87
CA ASN A 97 -8.69 6.11 1.66
C ASN A 97 -7.69 5.72 0.55
N PRO A 98 -7.71 4.47 0.07
CA PRO A 98 -6.85 4.05 -1.03
C PRO A 98 -7.18 4.78 -2.33
N ILE A 99 -6.16 5.19 -3.06
CA ILE A 99 -6.23 5.82 -4.37
C ILE A 99 -5.81 4.77 -5.42
N LEU A 100 -6.60 4.66 -6.48
CA LEU A 100 -6.24 3.82 -7.62
C LEU A 100 -5.17 4.52 -8.46
N MET A 101 -4.01 3.89 -8.54
CA MET A 101 -2.92 4.33 -9.39
C MET A 101 -3.17 3.97 -10.87
N ASN A 102 -2.41 4.57 -11.79
CA ASN A 102 -2.51 4.27 -13.24
C ASN A 102 -2.23 2.80 -13.57
N ASN A 103 -1.38 2.15 -12.76
CA ASN A 103 -1.10 0.72 -12.81
C ASN A 103 -2.18 -0.11 -12.07
N GLY A 104 -3.39 0.42 -11.89
CA GLY A 104 -4.50 -0.31 -11.30
C GLY A 104 -4.27 -0.82 -9.88
N LEU A 105 -3.24 -0.41 -9.13
CA LEU A 105 -3.08 -0.79 -7.73
C LEU A 105 -3.81 0.19 -6.83
N ALA A 106 -4.52 -0.33 -5.81
CA ALA A 106 -5.03 0.48 -4.71
C ALA A 106 -3.88 0.80 -3.76
N CYS A 107 -3.55 2.09 -3.62
CA CYS A 107 -2.43 2.56 -2.81
C CYS A 107 -2.87 3.62 -1.79
N VAL A 108 -2.27 3.60 -0.61
CA VAL A 108 -2.36 4.69 0.37
C VAL A 108 -1.06 5.50 0.39
N GLN A 109 -1.15 6.77 0.76
CA GLN A 109 0.02 7.63 0.95
C GLN A 109 0.56 7.46 2.37
N ILE A 110 1.71 6.81 2.51
CA ILE A 110 2.39 6.64 3.79
C ILE A 110 3.47 7.71 3.91
N ARG A 111 3.54 8.37 5.06
CA ARG A 111 4.65 9.29 5.37
C ARG A 111 5.74 8.56 6.13
N PHE A 112 6.88 8.36 5.48
CA PHE A 112 8.05 7.69 6.04
C PHE A 112 9.31 8.48 5.66
N GLU A 113 10.21 8.71 6.62
CA GLU A 113 11.46 9.48 6.40
C GLU A 113 11.26 10.81 5.66
N LYS A 114 10.25 11.60 6.10
CA LYS A 114 9.83 12.88 5.47
C LYS A 114 9.31 12.79 4.03
N LYS A 115 9.26 11.60 3.42
CA LYS A 115 8.73 11.38 2.08
C LYS A 115 7.30 10.85 2.15
N GLN A 116 6.49 11.19 1.14
CA GLN A 116 5.23 10.50 0.88
C GLN A 116 5.50 9.35 -0.09
N ILE A 117 5.24 8.12 0.37
CA ILE A 117 5.49 6.91 -0.39
C ILE A 117 4.13 6.29 -0.74
N PRO A 118 3.72 6.30 -2.01
CA PRO A 118 2.53 5.56 -2.44
C PRO A 118 2.78 4.07 -2.23
N THR A 119 1.99 3.46 -1.35
CA THR A 119 2.20 2.07 -0.95
C THR A 119 0.94 1.25 -1.22
N SER A 120 1.10 0.13 -1.92
CA SER A 120 0.00 -0.80 -2.22
C SER A 120 -0.61 -1.37 -0.94
N VAL A 121 -1.95 -1.33 -0.86
CA VAL A 121 -2.69 -1.88 0.28
C VAL A 121 -2.47 -3.39 0.38
N GLY A 122 -2.57 -4.14 -0.72
CA GLY A 122 -2.31 -5.59 -0.71
C GLY A 122 -0.89 -5.92 -0.26
N ARG A 123 0.11 -5.10 -0.63
CA ARG A 123 1.48 -5.27 -0.14
C ARG A 123 1.56 -5.07 1.38
N LEU A 124 0.89 -4.04 1.92
CA LEU A 124 0.86 -3.79 3.36
C LEU A 124 0.18 -4.94 4.13
N VAL A 125 -0.94 -5.46 3.61
CA VAL A 125 -1.63 -6.61 4.22
C VAL A 125 -0.70 -7.80 4.23
N TRP A 126 -0.10 -8.14 3.10
CA TRP A 126 0.84 -9.27 3.05
C TRP A 126 1.99 -9.11 4.05
N MET A 127 2.67 -7.96 4.04
CA MET A 127 3.82 -7.75 4.91
C MET A 127 3.48 -7.79 6.39
N SER A 128 2.31 -7.28 6.77
CA SER A 128 1.91 -7.21 8.18
C SER A 128 1.47 -8.57 8.74
N PHE A 129 0.92 -9.46 7.90
CA PHE A 129 0.35 -10.74 8.33
C PHE A 129 1.20 -11.96 7.95
N ARG A 130 1.96 -11.91 6.85
CA ARG A 130 2.79 -13.02 6.33
C ARG A 130 4.28 -12.71 6.25
N GLY A 131 4.68 -11.47 6.53
CA GLY A 131 6.08 -11.07 6.56
C GLY A 131 6.64 -10.64 5.21
N GLU A 132 7.97 -10.66 5.08
CA GLU A 132 8.68 -10.05 3.97
C GLU A 132 8.32 -10.66 2.60
N ILE A 133 8.44 -9.83 1.57
CA ILE A 133 8.26 -10.24 0.17
C ILE A 133 9.66 -10.43 -0.42
N PRO A 134 10.07 -11.66 -0.75
CA PRO A 134 11.40 -11.93 -1.27
C PRO A 134 11.68 -11.17 -2.57
N SER A 135 12.95 -10.90 -2.83
CA SER A 135 13.38 -10.26 -4.09
C SER A 135 12.90 -11.08 -5.29
N GLY A 136 12.41 -10.40 -6.32
CA GLY A 136 11.84 -11.03 -7.51
C GLY A 136 10.41 -11.56 -7.35
N TYR A 137 9.77 -11.41 -6.19
CA TYR A 137 8.36 -11.74 -5.98
C TYR A 137 7.48 -10.48 -5.88
N VAL A 138 6.20 -10.67 -6.21
CA VAL A 138 5.15 -9.66 -6.21
C VAL A 138 3.87 -10.21 -5.61
N ILE A 139 3.02 -9.32 -5.11
CA ILE A 139 1.68 -9.67 -4.66
C ILE A 139 0.74 -9.65 -5.85
N ALA A 140 0.10 -10.79 -6.09
CA ALA A 140 -1.00 -10.94 -7.03
C ALA A 140 -2.32 -11.20 -6.26
N TYR A 141 -3.42 -11.04 -6.97
CA TYR A 141 -4.78 -11.15 -6.44
C TYR A 141 -5.46 -12.33 -7.11
N LYS A 142 -6.00 -13.29 -6.35
CA LYS A 142 -6.64 -14.51 -6.86
C LYS A 142 -7.84 -14.15 -7.75
N ASP A 143 -8.69 -13.25 -7.27
CA ASP A 143 -9.84 -12.71 -8.00
C ASP A 143 -9.46 -11.63 -9.03
N ARG A 144 -8.18 -11.27 -9.11
CA ARG A 144 -7.64 -10.18 -9.94
C ARG A 144 -8.29 -8.83 -9.65
N ASN A 145 -8.89 -8.62 -8.49
CA ASN A 145 -9.41 -7.35 -7.99
C ASN A 145 -8.42 -6.72 -7.00
N CYS A 146 -7.73 -5.66 -7.42
CA CYS A 146 -6.77 -4.94 -6.59
C CYS A 146 -7.39 -4.17 -5.41
N TYR A 147 -8.71 -3.97 -5.41
CA TYR A 147 -9.43 -3.38 -4.28
C TYR A 147 -9.75 -4.40 -3.20
N ASN A 148 -9.85 -5.67 -3.58
CA ASN A 148 -10.01 -6.76 -2.64
C ASN A 148 -8.64 -7.13 -2.08
N SER A 149 -8.18 -6.37 -1.09
CA SER A 149 -6.89 -6.62 -0.42
C SER A 149 -7.01 -7.61 0.74
N ASP A 150 -8.09 -8.38 0.80
CA ASP A 150 -8.26 -9.47 1.76
C ASP A 150 -7.08 -10.44 1.68
N LEU A 151 -6.49 -10.76 2.83
CA LEU A 151 -5.33 -11.61 2.96
C LEU A 151 -5.51 -12.96 2.25
N ASN A 152 -6.73 -13.52 2.25
CA ASN A 152 -7.03 -14.79 1.59
C ASN A 152 -7.15 -14.66 0.07
N ASN A 153 -7.39 -13.45 -0.43
CA ASN A 153 -7.37 -13.13 -1.85
C ASN A 153 -5.95 -12.82 -2.37
N LEU A 154 -4.98 -12.59 -1.49
CA LEU A 154 -3.60 -12.33 -1.88
C LEU A 154 -2.80 -13.62 -2.12
N LEU A 155 -1.86 -13.56 -3.06
CA LEU A 155 -0.89 -14.62 -3.29
C LEU A 155 0.48 -14.03 -3.67
N LEU A 156 1.54 -14.70 -3.23
CA LEU A 156 2.91 -14.38 -3.60
C LEU A 156 3.26 -15.08 -4.91
N MET A 157 3.73 -14.34 -5.90
CA MET A 157 4.06 -14.85 -7.24
C MET A 157 5.42 -14.31 -7.67
N LYS A 158 6.21 -15.08 -8.44
CA LYS A 158 7.41 -14.54 -9.08
C LYS A 158 7.03 -13.47 -10.11
N HIS A 159 7.78 -12.39 -10.15
CA HIS A 159 7.58 -11.32 -11.12
C HIS A 159 7.65 -11.84 -12.58
N SER A 160 8.55 -12.80 -12.86
CA SER A 160 8.67 -13.47 -14.15
C SER A 160 7.38 -14.18 -14.57
N ASP A 161 6.73 -14.85 -13.62
CA ASP A 161 5.48 -15.58 -13.85
C ASP A 161 4.33 -14.58 -14.09
N MET A 162 4.29 -13.49 -13.33
CA MET A 162 3.33 -12.40 -13.56
C MET A 162 3.40 -11.85 -14.99
N MET A 163 4.63 -11.64 -15.49
CA MET A 163 4.88 -11.20 -16.86
C MET A 163 4.50 -12.27 -17.89
N ARG A 164 4.85 -13.54 -17.65
CA ARG A 164 4.55 -14.68 -18.53
C ARG A 164 3.05 -14.94 -18.67
N PHE A 165 2.32 -14.85 -17.56
CA PHE A 165 0.87 -15.08 -17.52
C PHE A 165 0.04 -13.85 -17.95
N GLY A 166 0.69 -12.71 -18.23
CA GLY A 166 0.01 -11.51 -18.69
C GLY A 166 -0.95 -10.93 -17.64
N TYR A 167 -0.54 -10.95 -16.37
CA TYR A 167 -1.18 -10.20 -15.29
C TYR A 167 -0.94 -8.69 -15.49
N SER A 168 -1.43 -8.17 -16.62
CA SER A 168 -1.41 -6.76 -16.94
C SER A 168 -2.31 -6.03 -15.96
N THR A 169 -1.75 -5.01 -15.31
CA THR A 169 -2.52 -4.09 -14.49
C THR A 169 -3.45 -3.19 -15.30
N THR A 170 -3.23 -3.07 -16.62
CA THR A 170 -4.16 -2.42 -17.54
C THR A 170 -5.37 -3.32 -17.72
N ARG A 171 -6.48 -2.85 -17.17
CA ARG A 171 -7.73 -3.59 -17.03
C ARG A 171 -8.77 -3.05 -18.00
N TRP A 172 -9.36 -3.94 -18.79
CA TRP A 172 -10.53 -3.61 -19.60
C TRP A 172 -11.78 -3.80 -18.75
N ILE A 173 -12.80 -2.99 -18.97
CA ILE A 173 -14.11 -3.17 -18.33
C ILE A 173 -14.99 -3.87 -19.34
N VAL A 174 -15.55 -5.00 -18.96
CA VAL A 174 -16.56 -5.70 -19.73
C VAL A 174 -17.93 -5.37 -19.18
N GLN A 175 -18.82 -5.05 -20.09
CA GLN A 175 -20.25 -5.09 -19.85
C GLN A 175 -20.79 -6.48 -20.21
N THR A 176 -21.57 -7.08 -19.33
CA THR A 176 -22.33 -8.30 -19.60
C THR A 176 -23.84 -8.06 -19.54
N ASP A 177 -24.60 -8.95 -20.17
CA ASP A 177 -26.04 -9.09 -19.88
C ASP A 177 -26.26 -9.86 -18.57
N ASP A 178 -27.52 -10.06 -18.20
CA ASP A 178 -27.95 -10.80 -17.01
C ASP A 178 -27.51 -12.28 -17.01
N HIS A 179 -27.20 -12.83 -18.19
CA HIS A 179 -26.71 -14.20 -18.37
C HIS A 179 -25.18 -14.28 -18.44
N GLY A 180 -24.48 -13.16 -18.24
CA GLY A 180 -23.01 -13.11 -18.24
C GLY A 180 -22.38 -13.08 -19.65
N LYS A 181 -23.18 -12.99 -20.72
CA LYS A 181 -22.70 -12.87 -22.10
C LYS A 181 -22.11 -11.47 -22.30
N ARG A 182 -20.97 -11.40 -22.98
CA ARG A 182 -20.23 -10.15 -23.19
C ARG A 182 -20.95 -9.24 -24.19
N ILE A 183 -21.35 -8.05 -23.74
CA ILE A 183 -21.95 -6.98 -24.57
C ILE A 183 -20.86 -6.07 -25.14
N ALA A 184 -20.04 -5.47 -24.29
CA ALA A 184 -19.07 -4.46 -24.69
C ALA A 184 -17.79 -4.53 -23.86
N VAL A 185 -16.71 -3.95 -24.40
CA VAL A 185 -15.40 -3.90 -23.74
C VAL A 185 -14.82 -2.50 -23.82
N TYR A 186 -14.42 -1.96 -22.68
CA TYR A 186 -13.88 -0.61 -22.53
C TYR A 186 -12.42 -0.70 -22.10
N PRO A 187 -11.47 -0.12 -22.85
CA PRO A 187 -10.06 -0.24 -22.51
C PRO A 187 -9.65 0.39 -21.18
N THR A 188 -10.45 1.33 -20.67
CA THR A 188 -10.21 2.08 -19.43
C THR A 188 -11.51 2.45 -18.73
N ILE A 189 -11.43 2.78 -17.43
CA ILE A 189 -12.53 3.41 -16.67
C ILE A 189 -13.02 4.69 -17.36
N LYS A 190 -12.12 5.49 -17.92
CA LYS A 190 -12.47 6.73 -18.63
C LYS A 190 -13.32 6.46 -19.87
N ALA A 191 -12.98 5.43 -20.65
CA ALA A 191 -13.77 5.02 -21.82
C ALA A 191 -15.16 4.51 -21.41
N CYS A 192 -15.24 3.69 -20.35
CA CYS A 192 -16.51 3.20 -19.80
C CYS A 192 -17.38 4.36 -19.29
N ALA A 193 -16.79 5.27 -18.50
CA ALA A 193 -17.47 6.43 -17.94
C ALA A 193 -18.07 7.33 -19.03
N LYS A 194 -17.28 7.59 -20.10
CA LYS A 194 -17.74 8.33 -21.27
C LYS A 194 -18.93 7.66 -21.95
N LYS A 195 -18.92 6.32 -22.10
CA LYS A 195 -20.01 5.57 -22.73
C LYS A 195 -21.34 5.71 -21.98
N PHE A 196 -21.31 5.68 -20.65
CA PHE A 196 -22.52 5.72 -19.83
C PHE A 196 -22.89 7.13 -19.33
N GLY A 197 -22.15 8.17 -19.75
CA GLY A 197 -22.42 9.55 -19.30
C GLY A 197 -22.35 9.70 -17.78
N VAL A 198 -21.39 9.02 -17.16
CA VAL A 198 -21.13 9.05 -15.71
C VAL A 198 -19.70 9.49 -15.43
N SER A 199 -19.40 9.84 -14.18
CA SER A 199 -18.03 10.13 -13.78
C SER A 199 -17.18 8.84 -13.69
N THR A 200 -15.87 8.98 -13.80
CA THR A 200 -14.93 7.88 -13.55
C THR A 200 -15.01 7.34 -12.12
N PHE A 201 -15.36 8.20 -11.15
CA PHE A 201 -15.62 7.82 -9.76
C PHE A 201 -16.87 6.93 -9.66
N THR A 202 -17.95 7.27 -10.35
CA THR A 202 -19.18 6.48 -10.38
C THR A 202 -18.97 5.06 -10.89
N VAL A 203 -18.18 4.90 -11.96
CA VAL A 203 -17.80 3.56 -12.46
C VAL A 203 -16.91 2.84 -11.46
N ARG A 204 -16.02 3.56 -10.77
CA ARG A 204 -15.14 2.98 -9.75
C ARG A 204 -15.92 2.45 -8.55
N ASP A 205 -16.83 3.24 -7.98
CA ASP A 205 -17.66 2.84 -6.84
C ASP A 205 -18.52 1.62 -7.18
N TYR A 206 -19.06 1.60 -8.39
CA TYR A 206 -19.78 0.44 -8.92
C TYR A 206 -18.87 -0.80 -8.94
N LEU A 207 -17.67 -0.71 -9.51
CA LEU A 207 -16.75 -1.84 -9.63
C LEU A 207 -16.22 -2.35 -8.28
N LYS A 208 -16.28 -1.52 -7.23
CA LYS A 208 -15.95 -1.92 -5.87
C LYS A 208 -17.14 -2.55 -5.12
N GLY A 209 -18.35 -2.52 -5.69
CA GLY A 209 -19.57 -2.97 -5.01
C GLY A 209 -20.07 -2.02 -3.92
N GLU A 210 -19.50 -0.81 -3.80
CA GLU A 210 -19.84 0.17 -2.76
C GLU A 210 -21.24 0.77 -2.99
N ARG A 211 -21.68 0.87 -4.25
CA ARG A 211 -22.99 1.44 -4.63
C ARG A 211 -23.37 1.05 -6.05
N ILE A 212 -24.68 0.87 -6.32
CA ILE A 212 -25.24 0.78 -7.68
C ILE A 212 -25.88 2.14 -8.05
N PRO A 213 -25.21 2.97 -8.87
CA PRO A 213 -25.77 4.25 -9.31
C PRO A 213 -27.03 4.05 -10.15
N LYS A 214 -28.01 4.96 -10.06
CA LYS A 214 -29.25 4.90 -10.86
C LYS A 214 -28.98 4.68 -12.36
N LYS A 215 -27.98 5.37 -12.90
CA LYS A 215 -27.56 5.30 -14.31
C LYS A 215 -26.90 3.97 -14.73
N LEU A 216 -26.52 3.12 -13.77
CA LEU A 216 -25.91 1.81 -14.01
C LEU A 216 -26.80 0.65 -13.49
N ARG A 217 -28.05 0.91 -13.12
CA ARG A 217 -29.01 -0.15 -12.75
C ARG A 217 -29.26 -1.06 -13.95
N GLY A 218 -29.22 -2.37 -13.72
CA GLY A 218 -29.35 -3.38 -14.79
C GLY A 218 -28.15 -3.47 -15.73
N ILE A 219 -27.07 -2.72 -15.48
CA ILE A 219 -25.82 -2.86 -16.21
C ILE A 219 -24.88 -3.67 -15.34
N HIS A 220 -24.33 -4.75 -15.89
CA HIS A 220 -23.33 -5.58 -15.22
C HIS A 220 -21.95 -5.24 -15.74
N LEU A 221 -21.17 -4.48 -14.97
CA LEU A 221 -19.79 -4.16 -15.31
C LEU A 221 -18.84 -5.01 -14.48
N ARG A 222 -17.89 -5.64 -15.15
CA ARG A 222 -16.81 -6.37 -14.49
C ARG A 222 -15.48 -6.04 -15.11
N VAL A 223 -14.43 -6.21 -14.34
CA VAL A 223 -13.09 -6.00 -14.84
C VAL A 223 -12.58 -7.28 -15.48
N ILE A 224 -12.04 -7.18 -16.69
CA ILE A 224 -11.39 -8.29 -17.40
C ILE A 224 -9.97 -7.91 -17.82
N ASN A 225 -9.18 -8.94 -18.10
CA ASN A 225 -7.83 -8.77 -18.60
C ASN A 225 -7.86 -8.34 -20.09
N ARG A 226 -6.82 -7.63 -20.52
CA ARG A 226 -6.54 -7.44 -21.94
C ARG A 226 -6.29 -8.82 -22.58
N PRO A 227 -6.99 -9.20 -23.66
CA PRO A 227 -6.71 -10.45 -24.37
C PRO A 227 -5.27 -10.45 -24.90
N LYS A 228 -4.66 -11.63 -25.03
CA LYS A 228 -3.33 -11.74 -25.64
C LYS A 228 -3.37 -11.15 -27.05
N ALA A 229 -2.34 -10.39 -27.45
CA ALA A 229 -2.19 -9.91 -28.83
C ALA A 229 -2.28 -11.07 -29.86
N ARG A 230 -1.87 -12.28 -29.45
CA ARG A 230 -1.92 -13.51 -30.25
C ARG A 230 -3.35 -14.06 -30.46
N GLU A 231 -4.28 -13.83 -29.52
CA GLU A 231 -5.70 -14.22 -29.65
C GLU A 231 -6.48 -13.23 -30.54
N LEU A 232 -6.09 -11.96 -30.54
CA LEU A 232 -6.68 -10.93 -31.41
C LEU A 232 -6.32 -11.16 -32.89
N ARG A 233 -5.15 -11.75 -33.18
CA ARG A 233 -4.76 -12.15 -34.54
C ARG A 233 -5.48 -13.41 -35.04
N ARG A 234 -5.74 -14.38 -34.15
CA ARG A 234 -6.43 -15.64 -34.49
C ARG A 234 -7.93 -15.49 -34.80
N LYS A 235 -8.56 -14.38 -34.42
CA LYS A 235 -9.97 -14.07 -34.73
C LYS A 235 -10.14 -13.12 -35.93
N LYS A 236 -9.05 -12.79 -36.62
CA LYS A 236 -9.02 -11.97 -37.85
C LYS A 236 -8.56 -12.77 -39.08
N SER A 237 -8.36 -14.08 -38.92
CA SER A 237 -8.21 -15.07 -39.99
C SER A 237 -9.41 -16.00 -39.95
#